data_AF-A0A7C1PUH6-F1
#
_entry.id   AF-A0A7C1PUH6-F1
#
_cell.length_a   1.000
_cell.length_b   1.000
_cell.length_c   1.000
_cell.angle_alpha   90.00
_cell.angle_beta   90.00
_cell.angle_gamma   90.00
#
_symmetry.space_group_name_H-M   'P 1'
#
loop_
_entity.id
_entity.type
_entity.pdbx_description
1 polymer ?
#
loop_
_entity_poly.entity_id
_entity_poly.type
_entity_poly.pdbx_seq_one_letter_code
_entity_poly.pdbx_strand_id
1 'polypeptide(L)'
;MSQQANASRSSLLKTEDWWALWLGLFIFLLGLVKLSGVDLVGWVVKTNTWLELSKALAPASDAYKESLSGFASLILTYLFLTVVLSIGVAAMGGKVGRFIGGFTVIFWITYICWIIGHYAYIAATPDKYEKLGIGWSLRLTGESGFIFALIVGLIIGNFWPSVTRFLEEAAKPEWYIKTAIVILGGKVGLYALESAGLAAHVVLRGFCAIIEAYLIYWALVYFVSRKYFKFTPEWAAPLASGISICGVSAAIATGGAIRARPVVPIIVSSLVIIFAVVELMILPFLAQAWLYKEPMVAGAWMGLAVKTDGAAAASGAIVDALIRAKAATALGVQWQEGWMLMACTTVKVFIDIFIAIWVFLLAIIWTRYIEHKPGEKVSAVEIWHRFPKFVLGYAATFVLVLLIGLGAAEATAKTLEEGVKAADTFRGIFFALTFFSIGLASNFRKLREEGMGRLALVYFVCLFGFIIWIALFISWLFFHGITPPVVS
;
A
#
# COMPACT_ATOMS: atom_id res chain seq x y z
N MET A 1 -1.99 -21.86 34.45
CA MET A 1 -0.84 -21.94 33.51
C MET A 1 -1.06 -22.85 32.30
N SER A 2 -2.26 -23.41 32.06
CA SER A 2 -2.56 -24.25 30.89
C SER A 2 -3.35 -23.53 29.76
N GLN A 3 -3.86 -22.31 29.98
CA GLN A 3 -4.57 -21.53 28.95
C GLN A 3 -3.68 -20.60 28.12
N GLN A 4 -2.44 -20.34 28.52
CA GLN A 4 -1.51 -19.46 27.78
C GLN A 4 -0.78 -20.17 26.62
N ALA A 5 -0.64 -21.50 26.66
CA ALA A 5 0.03 -22.25 25.59
C ALA A 5 -0.86 -22.45 24.33
N ASN A 6 -2.19 -22.50 24.49
CA ASN A 6 -3.13 -22.62 23.36
C ASN A 6 -3.46 -21.28 22.67
N ALA A 7 -3.09 -20.14 23.27
CA ALA A 7 -3.29 -18.83 22.66
C ALA A 7 -2.24 -18.51 21.57
N SER A 8 -1.06 -19.15 21.58
CA SER A 8 0.06 -18.78 20.69
C SER A 8 -0.04 -19.37 19.28
N ARG A 9 -0.55 -20.60 19.10
CA ARG A 9 -0.82 -21.20 17.78
C ARG A 9 -2.13 -20.71 17.16
N SER A 10 -3.14 -20.38 17.97
CA SER A 10 -4.47 -19.93 17.55
C SER A 10 -4.45 -18.55 16.87
N SER A 11 -3.48 -17.68 17.19
CA SER A 11 -3.44 -16.31 16.65
C SER A 11 -2.80 -16.19 15.25
N LEU A 12 -2.00 -17.18 14.81
CA LEU A 12 -1.21 -17.07 13.57
C LEU A 12 -2.05 -17.22 12.30
N LEU A 13 -3.17 -17.95 12.36
CA LEU A 13 -4.03 -18.24 11.21
C LEU A 13 -5.36 -17.48 11.24
N LYS A 14 -5.59 -16.64 12.25
CA LYS A 14 -6.88 -15.97 12.47
C LYS A 14 -6.89 -14.47 12.16
N THR A 15 -5.75 -13.90 11.75
CA THR A 15 -5.64 -12.45 11.49
C THR A 15 -5.30 -12.19 10.03
N GLU A 16 -5.91 -11.15 9.45
CA GLU A 16 -5.62 -10.69 8.08
C GLU A 16 -4.14 -10.36 7.87
N ASP A 17 -3.47 -9.84 8.90
CA ASP A 17 -2.08 -9.41 8.83
C ASP A 17 -1.09 -10.58 8.62
N TRP A 18 -1.30 -11.69 9.34
CA TRP A 18 -0.56 -12.93 9.08
C TRP A 18 -0.91 -13.54 7.73
N TRP A 19 -2.19 -13.53 7.34
CA TRP A 19 -2.59 -14.03 6.01
C TRP A 19 -2.01 -13.19 4.88
N ALA A 20 -1.87 -11.88 5.05
CA ALA A 20 -1.18 -11.03 4.09
C ALA A 20 0.29 -11.46 3.90
N LEU A 21 0.99 -11.75 5.00
CA LEU A 21 2.34 -12.29 4.98
C LEU A 21 2.39 -13.64 4.28
N TRP A 22 1.55 -14.60 4.68
CA TRP A 22 1.57 -15.95 4.11
C TRP A 22 1.24 -15.96 2.62
N LEU A 23 0.22 -15.22 2.20
CA LEU A 23 -0.16 -15.13 0.79
C LEU A 23 0.90 -14.44 -0.06
N GLY A 24 1.48 -13.35 0.45
CA GLY A 24 2.53 -12.63 -0.26
C GLY A 24 3.77 -13.50 -0.45
N LEU A 25 4.21 -14.19 0.62
CA LEU A 25 5.32 -15.12 0.56
C LEU A 25 5.02 -16.31 -0.36
N PHE A 26 3.81 -16.88 -0.29
CA PHE A 26 3.40 -17.97 -1.15
C PHE A 26 3.49 -17.61 -2.64
N ILE A 27 2.87 -16.50 -3.05
CA ILE A 27 2.89 -16.03 -4.44
C ILE A 27 4.32 -15.71 -4.89
N PHE A 28 5.10 -15.06 -4.03
CA PHE A 28 6.50 -14.75 -4.32
C PHE A 28 7.34 -16.02 -4.51
N LEU A 29 7.21 -17.00 -3.63
CA LEU A 29 7.90 -18.28 -3.73
C LEU A 29 7.50 -19.05 -4.99
N LEU A 30 6.23 -19.02 -5.40
CA LEU A 30 5.81 -19.59 -6.68
C LEU A 30 6.52 -18.93 -7.88
N GLY A 31 6.77 -17.63 -7.81
CA GLY A 31 7.62 -16.92 -8.79
C GLY A 31 9.06 -17.40 -8.78
N LEU A 32 9.64 -17.65 -7.60
CA LEU A 32 11.01 -18.15 -7.47
C LEU A 32 11.20 -19.60 -7.94
N VAL A 33 10.13 -20.40 -8.04
CA VAL A 33 10.20 -21.75 -8.64
C VAL A 33 10.72 -21.68 -10.09
N LYS A 34 10.62 -20.53 -10.76
CA LYS A 34 11.23 -20.33 -12.08
C LYS A 34 12.74 -20.61 -12.11
N LEU A 35 13.45 -20.44 -10.98
CA LEU A 35 14.86 -20.77 -10.83
C LEU A 35 15.17 -22.27 -11.01
N SER A 36 14.19 -23.16 -10.81
CA SER A 36 14.32 -24.59 -11.12
C SER A 36 13.92 -24.96 -12.56
N GLY A 37 13.63 -23.95 -13.39
CA GLY A 37 13.19 -24.12 -14.78
C GLY A 37 11.69 -24.32 -14.95
N VAL A 38 10.90 -24.25 -13.87
CA VAL A 38 9.43 -24.42 -13.93
C VAL A 38 8.73 -23.09 -13.68
N ASP A 39 7.95 -22.61 -14.65
CA ASP A 39 7.16 -21.39 -14.51
C ASP A 39 5.78 -21.70 -13.91
N LEU A 40 5.55 -21.37 -12.63
CA LEU A 40 4.27 -21.67 -11.95
C LEU A 40 3.30 -20.49 -11.90
N VAL A 41 3.72 -19.31 -12.32
CA VAL A 41 2.92 -18.07 -12.20
C VAL A 41 2.87 -17.26 -13.48
N GLY A 42 3.66 -17.58 -14.50
CA GLY A 42 3.71 -16.87 -15.78
C GLY A 42 2.40 -16.86 -16.57
N TRP A 43 1.45 -17.74 -16.22
CA TRP A 43 0.09 -17.75 -16.77
C TRP A 43 -0.79 -16.61 -16.25
N VAL A 44 -0.38 -15.91 -15.17
CA VAL A 44 -1.13 -14.79 -14.59
C VAL A 44 -1.40 -13.72 -15.63
N VAL A 45 -2.58 -13.11 -15.56
CA VAL A 45 -2.98 -12.10 -16.54
C VAL A 45 -2.20 -10.80 -16.35
N LYS A 46 -1.58 -10.34 -17.44
CA LYS A 46 -0.99 -9.03 -17.61
C LYS A 46 -1.89 -8.18 -18.50
N THR A 47 -2.07 -6.92 -18.12
CA THR A 47 -2.78 -5.93 -18.94
C THR A 47 -1.77 -5.07 -19.69
N ASN A 48 -1.90 -5.00 -21.01
CA ASN A 48 -1.06 -4.18 -21.87
C ASN A 48 -1.81 -2.90 -22.26
N THR A 49 -1.08 -1.84 -22.61
CA THR A 49 -1.69 -0.66 -23.23
C THR A 49 -2.33 -1.05 -24.56
N TRP A 50 -3.58 -0.65 -24.81
CA TRP A 50 -4.35 -1.16 -25.95
C TRP A 50 -5.19 -0.10 -26.67
N LEU A 51 -5.34 -0.27 -28.00
CA LEU A 51 -6.35 0.39 -28.83
C LEU A 51 -7.46 -0.59 -29.23
N GLU A 52 -7.05 -1.82 -29.55
CA GLU A 52 -7.93 -2.95 -29.81
C GLU A 52 -8.06 -3.79 -28.54
N LEU A 53 -9.29 -3.96 -28.05
CA LEU A 53 -9.55 -4.66 -26.78
C LEU A 53 -9.03 -6.11 -26.77
N SER A 54 -8.92 -6.76 -27.94
CA SER A 54 -8.35 -8.11 -28.08
C SER A 54 -6.89 -8.22 -27.64
N LYS A 55 -6.14 -7.11 -27.67
CA LYS A 55 -4.72 -7.03 -27.27
C LYS A 55 -4.52 -6.53 -25.84
N ALA A 56 -5.61 -6.20 -25.14
CA ALA A 56 -5.55 -5.67 -23.78
C ALA A 56 -4.96 -6.66 -22.78
N LEU A 57 -5.15 -7.96 -22.99
CA LEU A 57 -4.77 -9.01 -22.06
C LEU A 57 -3.77 -9.98 -22.68
N ALA A 58 -2.77 -10.38 -21.90
CA ALA A 58 -1.84 -11.44 -22.25
C ALA A 58 -1.38 -12.18 -20.97
N PRO A 59 -0.85 -13.40 -21.08
CA PRO A 59 -0.08 -14.00 -20.00
C PRO A 59 1.15 -13.15 -19.65
N ALA A 60 1.57 -13.17 -18.38
CA ALA A 60 2.73 -12.41 -17.91
C ALA A 60 4.06 -12.90 -18.49
N SER A 61 4.17 -14.21 -18.74
CA SER A 61 5.35 -14.86 -19.30
C SER A 61 5.12 -15.23 -20.77
N ASP A 62 6.15 -15.01 -21.58
CA ASP A 62 6.11 -15.31 -23.02
C ASP A 62 5.91 -16.80 -23.31
N ALA A 63 6.33 -17.67 -22.39
CA ALA A 63 6.16 -19.12 -22.49
C ALA A 63 4.69 -19.58 -22.61
N TYR A 64 3.74 -18.75 -22.17
CA TYR A 64 2.32 -19.08 -22.20
C TYR A 64 1.54 -18.38 -23.33
N LYS A 65 2.18 -17.48 -24.09
CA LYS A 65 1.46 -16.68 -25.11
C LYS A 65 0.85 -17.51 -26.24
N GLU A 66 1.46 -18.63 -26.59
CA GLU A 66 0.96 -19.53 -27.64
C GLU A 66 -0.11 -20.51 -27.13
N SER A 67 -0.06 -20.87 -25.84
CA SER A 67 -0.93 -21.89 -25.24
C SER A 67 -2.15 -21.32 -24.52
N LEU A 68 -2.10 -20.06 -24.07
CA LEU A 68 -3.15 -19.40 -23.30
C LEU A 68 -3.50 -18.03 -23.87
N SER A 69 -4.79 -17.80 -24.12
CA SER A 69 -5.30 -16.47 -24.44
C SER A 69 -5.28 -15.57 -23.20
N GLY A 70 -5.17 -14.25 -23.40
CA GLY A 70 -5.21 -13.30 -22.29
C GLY A 70 -6.49 -13.37 -21.45
N PHE A 71 -7.63 -13.69 -22.07
CA PHE A 71 -8.89 -13.89 -21.34
C PHE A 71 -8.89 -15.20 -20.54
N ALA A 72 -8.30 -16.28 -21.07
CA ALA A 72 -8.11 -17.50 -20.29
C ALA A 72 -7.20 -17.25 -19.08
N SER A 73 -6.11 -16.51 -19.23
CA SER A 73 -5.26 -16.05 -18.13
C SER A 73 -6.04 -15.24 -17.10
N LEU A 74 -6.98 -14.38 -17.51
CA LEU A 74 -7.83 -13.62 -16.60
C LEU A 74 -8.72 -14.54 -15.76
N ILE A 75 -9.36 -15.52 -16.40
CA ILE A 75 -10.18 -16.51 -15.69
C ILE A 75 -9.33 -17.34 -14.72
N LEU A 76 -8.16 -17.82 -15.15
CA LEU A 76 -7.26 -18.57 -14.28
C LEU A 76 -6.81 -17.73 -13.08
N THR A 77 -6.53 -16.44 -13.30
CA THR A 77 -6.12 -15.51 -12.23
C THR A 77 -7.26 -15.30 -11.24
N TYR A 78 -8.47 -15.10 -11.73
CA TYR A 78 -9.66 -15.03 -10.91
C TYR A 78 -9.86 -16.29 -10.06
N LEU A 79 -9.78 -17.48 -10.68
CA LEU A 79 -9.98 -18.75 -10.01
C LEU A 79 -8.91 -18.99 -8.93
N PHE A 80 -7.64 -18.78 -9.28
CA PHE A 80 -6.52 -18.91 -8.35
C PHE A 80 -6.68 -17.98 -7.14
N LEU A 81 -6.92 -16.69 -7.36
CA LEU A 81 -7.10 -15.73 -6.28
C LEU A 81 -8.32 -16.04 -5.44
N THR A 82 -9.43 -16.46 -6.07
CA THR A 82 -10.64 -16.87 -5.34
C THR A 82 -10.33 -18.03 -4.41
N VAL A 83 -9.62 -19.07 -4.88
CA VAL A 83 -9.26 -20.24 -4.06
C VAL A 83 -8.34 -19.84 -2.91
N VAL A 84 -7.24 -19.16 -3.23
CA VAL A 84 -6.19 -18.83 -2.26
C VAL A 84 -6.72 -17.87 -1.18
N LEU A 85 -7.49 -16.86 -1.56
CA LEU A 85 -8.13 -15.96 -0.59
C LEU A 85 -9.25 -16.67 0.19
N SER A 86 -10.02 -17.55 -0.45
CA SER A 86 -11.07 -18.31 0.26
C SER A 86 -10.50 -19.21 1.36
N ILE A 87 -9.31 -19.78 1.15
CA ILE A 87 -8.58 -20.53 2.20
C ILE A 87 -8.27 -19.61 3.38
N GLY A 88 -7.78 -18.40 3.12
CA GLY A 88 -7.53 -17.40 4.16
C GLY A 88 -8.78 -17.01 4.93
N VAL A 89 -9.89 -16.76 4.22
CA VAL A 89 -11.18 -16.43 4.84
C VAL A 89 -11.71 -17.59 5.70
N ALA A 90 -11.61 -18.82 5.20
CA ALA A 90 -12.01 -20.01 5.96
C ALA A 90 -11.22 -20.14 7.26
N ALA A 91 -9.90 -19.95 7.21
CA ALA A 91 -9.03 -20.02 8.38
C ALA A 91 -9.29 -18.89 9.40
N MET A 92 -9.68 -17.70 8.93
CA MET A 92 -10.12 -16.59 9.77
C MET A 92 -11.54 -16.77 10.33
N GLY A 93 -12.26 -17.83 9.94
CA GLY A 93 -13.63 -18.09 10.38
C GLY A 93 -14.69 -17.25 9.66
N GLY A 94 -14.35 -16.64 8.52
CA GLY A 94 -15.27 -15.88 7.69
C GLY A 94 -16.19 -16.76 6.85
N LYS A 95 -17.19 -16.15 6.20
CA LYS A 95 -18.21 -16.88 5.42
C LYS A 95 -17.77 -17.04 3.98
N VAL A 96 -17.08 -18.15 3.67
CA VAL A 96 -16.51 -18.44 2.34
C VAL A 96 -17.50 -18.22 1.19
N GLY A 97 -18.74 -18.71 1.30
CA GLY A 97 -19.73 -18.54 0.22
C GLY A 97 -20.11 -17.07 -0.03
N ARG A 98 -20.20 -16.25 1.02
CA ARG A 98 -20.44 -14.80 0.88
C ARG A 98 -19.22 -14.08 0.35
N PHE A 99 -18.03 -14.48 0.83
CA PHE A 99 -16.76 -13.97 0.33
C PHE A 99 -16.63 -14.23 -1.18
N ILE A 100 -16.84 -15.46 -1.65
CA ILE A 100 -16.73 -15.78 -3.08
C ILE A 100 -17.70 -14.90 -3.89
N GLY A 101 -18.98 -14.84 -3.50
CA GLY A 101 -19.96 -14.02 -4.21
C GLY A 101 -19.58 -12.53 -4.27
N GLY A 102 -19.12 -11.97 -3.14
CA GLY A 102 -18.65 -10.59 -3.11
C GLY A 102 -17.36 -10.38 -3.89
N PHE A 103 -16.40 -11.29 -3.77
CA PHE A 103 -15.10 -11.24 -4.42
C PHE A 103 -15.24 -11.36 -5.94
N THR A 104 -16.14 -12.20 -6.45
CA THR A 104 -16.45 -12.26 -7.88
C THR A 104 -16.84 -10.89 -8.42
N VAL A 105 -17.79 -10.20 -7.77
CA VAL A 105 -18.25 -8.89 -8.22
C VAL A 105 -17.14 -7.85 -8.10
N ILE A 106 -16.44 -7.80 -6.98
CA ILE A 106 -15.30 -6.89 -6.77
C ILE A 106 -14.23 -7.11 -7.84
N PHE A 107 -13.82 -8.36 -8.07
CA PHE A 107 -12.74 -8.70 -9.00
C PHE A 107 -13.07 -8.24 -10.42
N TRP A 108 -14.25 -8.57 -10.94
CA TRP A 108 -14.61 -8.22 -12.31
C TRP A 108 -14.75 -6.71 -12.51
N ILE A 109 -15.40 -5.99 -11.59
CA ILE A 109 -15.51 -4.53 -11.69
C ILE A 109 -14.12 -3.88 -11.61
N THR A 110 -13.30 -4.34 -10.66
CA THR A 110 -11.92 -3.86 -10.50
C THR A 110 -11.10 -4.09 -11.76
N TYR A 111 -11.20 -5.28 -12.35
CA TYR A 111 -10.41 -5.63 -13.53
C TYR A 111 -10.90 -4.89 -14.79
N ILE A 112 -12.20 -4.61 -14.90
CA ILE A 112 -12.73 -3.70 -15.93
C ILE A 112 -12.12 -2.31 -15.78
N CYS A 113 -12.07 -1.76 -14.56
CA CYS A 113 -11.42 -0.47 -14.29
C CYS A 113 -9.93 -0.52 -14.66
N TRP A 114 -9.26 -1.64 -14.38
CA TRP A 114 -7.86 -1.86 -14.73
C TRP A 114 -7.64 -1.87 -16.25
N ILE A 115 -8.49 -2.56 -17.01
CA ILE A 115 -8.48 -2.56 -18.48
C ILE A 115 -8.73 -1.15 -19.03
N ILE A 116 -9.74 -0.44 -18.52
CA ILE A 116 -10.04 0.95 -18.94
C ILE A 116 -8.84 1.85 -18.71
N GLY A 117 -8.19 1.74 -17.55
CA GLY A 117 -6.96 2.48 -17.25
C GLY A 117 -5.86 2.27 -18.29
N HIS A 118 -5.77 1.08 -18.89
CA HIS A 118 -4.78 0.73 -19.91
C HIS A 118 -5.19 1.13 -21.34
N TYR A 119 -6.34 1.78 -21.53
CA TYR A 119 -6.72 2.28 -22.85
C TYR A 119 -5.69 3.30 -23.35
N ALA A 120 -5.27 3.21 -24.61
CA ALA A 120 -4.13 3.96 -25.14
C ALA A 120 -4.28 5.48 -24.97
N TYR A 121 -5.45 6.05 -25.22
CA TYR A 121 -5.69 7.49 -25.02
C TYR A 121 -5.64 7.92 -23.54
N ILE A 122 -5.65 6.98 -22.60
CA ILE A 122 -5.48 7.24 -21.17
C ILE A 122 -4.02 6.97 -20.76
N ALA A 123 -3.53 5.76 -21.02
CA ALA A 123 -2.27 5.26 -20.51
C ALA A 123 -1.03 5.60 -21.33
N ALA A 124 -1.15 5.79 -22.65
CA ALA A 124 0.04 5.85 -23.49
C ALA A 124 0.91 7.06 -23.12
N THR A 125 2.20 6.85 -23.00
CA THR A 125 3.22 7.88 -22.87
C THR A 125 3.78 8.21 -24.26
N PRO A 126 4.45 9.37 -24.45
CA PRO A 126 4.89 9.80 -25.79
C PRO A 126 5.78 8.81 -26.53
N ASP A 127 6.61 8.06 -25.80
CA ASP A 127 7.44 6.97 -26.32
C ASP A 127 6.65 5.82 -26.97
N LYS A 128 5.35 5.72 -26.65
CA LYS A 128 4.45 4.72 -27.22
C LYS A 128 3.58 5.26 -28.35
N TYR A 129 3.60 6.56 -28.63
CA TYR A 129 2.72 7.19 -29.63
C TYR A 129 2.97 6.64 -31.03
N GLU A 130 4.24 6.55 -31.42
CA GLU A 130 4.63 6.02 -32.73
C GLU A 130 4.23 4.55 -32.87
N LYS A 131 4.50 3.72 -31.85
CA LYS A 131 4.13 2.29 -31.83
C LYS A 131 2.62 2.06 -31.84
N LEU A 132 1.84 2.97 -31.27
CA LEU A 132 0.38 2.87 -31.18
C LEU A 132 -0.36 3.66 -32.29
N GLY A 133 0.34 4.46 -33.09
CA GLY A 133 -0.28 5.30 -34.13
C GLY A 133 -1.22 6.38 -33.58
N ILE A 134 -0.97 6.90 -32.37
CA ILE A 134 -1.79 7.95 -31.74
C ILE A 134 -1.06 9.28 -31.66
N GLY A 135 -1.78 10.39 -31.84
CA GLY A 135 -1.22 11.75 -31.73
C GLY A 135 -1.31 12.37 -30.34
N TRP A 136 -2.13 11.81 -29.43
CA TRP A 136 -2.35 12.35 -28.10
C TRP A 136 -2.83 11.29 -27.10
N SER A 137 -2.68 11.55 -25.80
CA SER A 137 -3.26 10.79 -24.69
C SER A 137 -3.30 11.65 -23.43
N LEU A 138 -3.99 11.19 -22.38
CA LEU A 138 -3.97 11.79 -21.03
C LEU A 138 -2.64 11.53 -20.28
N ARG A 139 -1.82 10.58 -20.77
CA ARG A 139 -0.50 10.24 -20.23
C ARG A 139 -0.54 9.84 -18.75
N LEU A 140 -1.58 9.13 -18.34
CA LEU A 140 -1.80 8.72 -16.94
C LEU A 140 -1.27 7.31 -16.63
N THR A 141 -0.57 6.70 -17.60
CA THR A 141 -0.14 5.29 -17.58
C THR A 141 -1.27 4.30 -17.27
N GLY A 142 -0.97 3.00 -17.23
CA GLY A 142 -1.98 1.96 -16.97
C GLY A 142 -2.54 2.00 -15.54
N GLU A 143 -1.74 2.52 -14.62
CA GLU A 143 -2.01 2.70 -13.20
C GLU A 143 -3.18 3.64 -12.93
N SER A 144 -3.59 4.46 -13.90
CA SER A 144 -4.86 5.20 -13.87
C SER A 144 -6.07 4.30 -13.61
N GLY A 145 -5.98 3.00 -13.94
CA GLY A 145 -6.98 1.98 -13.60
C GLY A 145 -7.28 1.88 -12.09
N PHE A 146 -6.30 2.19 -11.24
CA PHE A 146 -6.50 2.25 -9.79
C PHE A 146 -7.41 3.41 -9.37
N ILE A 147 -7.27 4.57 -10.03
CA ILE A 147 -8.09 5.75 -9.77
C ILE A 147 -9.54 5.45 -10.20
N PHE A 148 -9.75 4.83 -11.36
CA PHE A 148 -11.07 4.38 -11.79
C PHE A 148 -11.67 3.40 -10.79
N ALA A 149 -10.91 2.40 -10.33
CA ALA A 149 -11.37 1.42 -9.36
C ALA A 149 -11.83 2.10 -8.04
N LEU A 150 -11.07 3.07 -7.54
CA LEU A 150 -11.44 3.86 -6.37
C LEU A 150 -12.72 4.66 -6.59
N ILE A 151 -12.82 5.42 -7.69
CA ILE A 151 -13.99 6.25 -8.00
C ILE A 151 -15.25 5.38 -8.11
N VAL A 152 -15.17 4.26 -8.84
CA VAL A 152 -16.30 3.33 -8.97
C VAL A 152 -16.67 2.74 -7.61
N GLY A 153 -15.68 2.36 -6.79
CA GLY A 153 -15.90 1.93 -5.42
C GLY A 153 -16.63 2.99 -4.58
N LEU A 154 -16.20 4.25 -4.64
CA LEU A 154 -16.82 5.38 -3.93
C LEU A 154 -18.28 5.60 -4.35
N ILE A 155 -18.55 5.53 -5.66
CA ILE A 155 -19.90 5.63 -6.19
C ILE A 155 -20.76 4.49 -5.62
N ILE A 156 -20.27 3.24 -5.66
CA ILE A 156 -21.04 2.10 -5.13
C ILE A 156 -21.25 2.21 -3.62
N GLY A 157 -20.20 2.56 -2.88
CA GLY A 157 -20.21 2.71 -1.42
C GLY A 157 -21.21 3.75 -0.91
N ASN A 158 -21.39 4.85 -1.64
CA ASN A 158 -22.22 5.98 -1.20
C ASN A 158 -23.63 5.99 -1.82
N PHE A 159 -23.81 5.47 -3.05
CA PHE A 159 -25.12 5.48 -3.73
C PHE A 159 -25.88 4.15 -3.61
N TRP A 160 -25.20 3.02 -3.40
CA TRP A 160 -25.85 1.70 -3.27
C TRP A 160 -25.45 0.94 -1.98
N PRO A 161 -25.98 1.34 -0.80
CA PRO A 161 -25.65 0.69 0.48
C PRO A 161 -26.01 -0.80 0.55
N SER A 162 -27.07 -1.23 -0.14
CA SER A 162 -27.44 -2.65 -0.19
C SER A 162 -26.41 -3.51 -0.92
N VAL A 163 -25.84 -3.00 -2.02
CA VAL A 163 -24.74 -3.66 -2.74
C VAL A 163 -23.50 -3.68 -1.85
N THR A 164 -23.20 -2.56 -1.19
CA THR A 164 -22.05 -2.45 -0.28
C THR A 164 -22.09 -3.52 0.83
N ARG A 165 -23.24 -3.74 1.47
CA ARG A 165 -23.41 -4.81 2.48
C ARG A 165 -23.21 -6.22 1.94
N PHE A 166 -23.52 -6.46 0.66
CA PHE A 166 -23.25 -7.75 0.02
C PHE A 166 -21.75 -7.94 -0.24
N LEU A 167 -21.05 -6.86 -0.63
CA LEU A 167 -19.63 -6.88 -0.96
C LEU A 167 -18.69 -6.80 0.25
N GLU A 168 -19.20 -6.38 1.41
CA GLU A 168 -18.43 -6.09 2.63
C GLU A 168 -17.50 -7.25 3.07
N GLU A 169 -17.96 -8.50 2.97
CA GLU A 169 -17.15 -9.67 3.34
C GLU A 169 -15.86 -9.80 2.48
N ALA A 170 -15.90 -9.32 1.23
CA ALA A 170 -14.78 -9.37 0.29
C ALA A 170 -14.03 -8.04 0.16
N ALA A 171 -14.56 -6.93 0.67
CA ALA A 171 -13.95 -5.61 0.61
C ALA A 171 -12.87 -5.45 1.70
N LYS A 172 -11.72 -6.09 1.51
CA LYS A 172 -10.62 -6.17 2.50
C LYS A 172 -9.36 -5.40 2.03
N PRO A 173 -9.39 -4.04 2.02
CA PRO A 173 -8.32 -3.25 1.40
C PRO A 173 -6.94 -3.47 2.04
N GLU A 174 -6.90 -3.59 3.37
CA GLU A 174 -5.69 -3.82 4.16
C GLU A 174 -5.05 -5.18 3.87
N TRP A 175 -5.87 -6.23 3.75
CA TRP A 175 -5.35 -7.56 3.42
C TRP A 175 -4.72 -7.59 2.03
N TYR A 176 -5.37 -6.99 1.04
CA TYR A 176 -4.86 -6.93 -0.33
C TYR A 176 -3.57 -6.10 -0.43
N ILE A 177 -3.51 -4.91 0.18
CA ILE A 177 -2.32 -4.05 0.06
C ILE A 177 -1.13 -4.67 0.77
N LYS A 178 -1.33 -5.24 1.95
CA LYS A 178 -0.23 -5.86 2.72
C LYS A 178 0.34 -7.06 1.98
N THR A 179 -0.51 -7.86 1.34
CA THR A 179 -0.08 -8.95 0.45
C THR A 179 0.78 -8.42 -0.70
N ALA A 180 0.35 -7.33 -1.32
CA ALA A 180 1.06 -6.66 -2.39
C ALA A 180 2.42 -6.07 -1.95
N ILE A 181 2.50 -5.50 -0.75
CA ILE A 181 3.76 -4.98 -0.18
C ILE A 181 4.76 -6.11 0.08
N VAL A 182 4.32 -7.27 0.57
CA VAL A 182 5.21 -8.43 0.74
C VAL A 182 5.86 -8.84 -0.59
N ILE A 183 5.07 -8.87 -1.68
CA ILE A 183 5.57 -9.16 -3.03
C ILE A 183 6.52 -8.04 -3.51
N LEU A 184 6.18 -6.78 -3.22
CA LEU A 184 6.99 -5.61 -3.59
C LEU A 184 8.41 -5.68 -3.02
N GLY A 185 8.61 -6.26 -1.84
CA GLY A 185 9.95 -6.43 -1.25
C GLY A 185 10.92 -7.13 -2.20
N GLY A 186 10.44 -8.12 -2.97
CA GLY A 186 11.23 -8.79 -4.00
C GLY A 186 11.63 -7.87 -5.16
N LYS A 187 10.68 -7.08 -5.68
CA LYS A 187 10.95 -6.10 -6.75
C LYS A 187 11.94 -5.01 -6.30
N VAL A 188 11.82 -4.54 -5.06
CA VAL A 188 12.79 -3.60 -4.47
C VAL A 188 14.16 -4.26 -4.30
N GLY A 189 14.20 -5.55 -3.96
CA GLY A 189 15.43 -6.33 -3.95
C GLY A 189 16.13 -6.36 -5.31
N LEU A 190 15.38 -6.47 -6.41
CA LEU A 190 15.94 -6.40 -7.78
C LEU A 190 16.53 -5.01 -8.06
N TYR A 191 15.82 -3.94 -7.72
CA TYR A 191 16.36 -2.58 -7.88
C TYR A 191 17.65 -2.36 -7.06
N ALA A 192 17.74 -2.97 -5.89
CA ALA A 192 18.97 -2.94 -5.09
C ALA A 192 20.12 -3.72 -5.73
N LEU A 193 19.86 -4.75 -6.55
CA LEU A 193 20.89 -5.42 -7.36
C LEU A 193 21.31 -4.56 -8.56
N GLU A 194 20.35 -3.93 -9.24
CA GLU A 194 20.58 -3.09 -10.43
C GLU A 194 21.28 -1.76 -10.09
N SER A 195 21.02 -1.18 -8.91
CA SER A 195 21.50 0.15 -8.51
C SER A 195 21.74 0.24 -7.00
N ALA A 196 22.62 -0.61 -6.50
CA ALA A 196 22.92 -0.78 -5.06
C ALA A 196 23.21 0.53 -4.32
N GLY A 197 23.99 1.44 -4.93
CA GLY A 197 24.31 2.74 -4.33
C GLY A 197 23.07 3.62 -4.14
N LEU A 198 22.25 3.77 -5.20
CA LEU A 198 21.05 4.61 -5.17
C LEU A 198 19.98 4.03 -4.24
N ALA A 199 19.74 2.71 -4.30
CA ALA A 199 18.79 2.03 -3.45
C ALA A 199 19.18 2.13 -1.97
N ALA A 200 20.46 1.90 -1.62
CA ALA A 200 20.95 2.03 -0.25
C ALA A 200 20.81 3.47 0.28
N HIS A 201 21.11 4.48 -0.56
CA HIS A 201 20.90 5.89 -0.19
C HIS A 201 19.43 6.20 0.08
N VAL A 202 18.50 5.71 -0.76
CA VAL A 202 17.06 5.91 -0.57
C VAL A 202 16.58 5.27 0.74
N VAL A 203 17.04 4.06 1.05
CA VAL A 203 16.71 3.35 2.28
C VAL A 203 17.21 4.10 3.52
N LEU A 204 18.49 4.50 3.55
CA LEU A 204 19.08 5.22 4.68
C LEU A 204 18.39 6.56 4.92
N ARG A 205 18.19 7.34 3.85
CA ARG A 205 17.57 8.66 3.93
C ARG A 205 16.09 8.56 4.29
N GLY A 206 15.41 7.52 3.84
CA GLY A 206 14.06 7.18 4.29
C GLY A 206 14.00 6.94 5.80
N PHE A 207 14.95 6.19 6.35
CA PHE A 207 15.05 5.96 7.79
C PHE A 207 15.24 7.27 8.59
N CYS A 208 16.16 8.14 8.17
CA CYS A 208 16.39 9.45 8.83
C CYS A 208 15.16 10.36 8.75
N ALA A 209 14.55 10.46 7.56
CA ALA A 209 13.33 11.25 7.34
C ALA A 209 12.20 10.88 8.32
N ILE A 210 12.11 9.61 8.69
CA ILE A 210 11.04 9.12 9.56
C ILE A 210 11.24 9.54 10.99
N ILE A 211 12.46 9.43 11.53
CA ILE A 211 12.74 9.85 12.91
C ILE A 211 12.37 11.33 13.09
N GLU A 212 12.76 12.17 12.13
CA GLU A 212 12.48 13.60 12.16
C GLU A 212 10.98 13.90 12.00
N ALA A 213 10.36 13.34 10.96
CA ALA A 213 8.93 13.54 10.69
C ALA A 213 8.09 13.11 11.89
N TYR A 214 8.46 11.99 12.49
CA TYR A 214 7.73 11.39 13.58
C TYR A 214 7.75 12.24 14.86
N LEU A 215 8.94 12.65 15.30
CA LEU A 215 9.11 13.46 16.50
C LEU A 215 8.34 14.78 16.41
N ILE A 216 8.20 15.31 15.19
CA ILE A 216 7.49 16.56 14.93
C ILE A 216 5.97 16.33 14.81
N TYR A 217 5.53 15.41 13.95
CA TYR A 217 4.09 15.20 13.67
C TYR A 217 3.33 14.83 14.94
N TRP A 218 3.79 13.79 15.65
CA TRP A 218 3.04 13.28 16.77
C TRP A 218 2.92 14.33 17.88
N ALA A 219 4.03 15.00 18.21
CA ALA A 219 4.06 16.03 19.23
C ALA A 219 3.15 17.21 18.87
N LEU A 220 3.20 17.70 17.62
CA LEU A 220 2.36 18.82 17.18
C LEU A 220 0.87 18.43 17.14
N VAL A 221 0.52 17.27 16.60
CA VAL A 221 -0.88 16.83 16.55
C VAL A 221 -1.42 16.63 17.96
N TYR A 222 -0.64 16.01 18.85
CA TYR A 222 -1.03 15.83 20.26
C TYR A 222 -1.20 17.19 20.94
N PHE A 223 -0.25 18.11 20.77
CA PHE A 223 -0.31 19.46 21.31
C PHE A 223 -1.55 20.21 20.82
N VAL A 224 -1.82 20.22 19.51
CA VAL A 224 -2.99 20.91 18.94
C VAL A 224 -4.29 20.31 19.47
N SER A 225 -4.37 18.98 19.50
CA SER A 225 -5.53 18.23 20.02
C SER A 225 -5.82 18.56 21.49
N ARG A 226 -4.78 18.65 22.33
CA ARG A 226 -4.91 18.93 23.77
C ARG A 226 -5.13 20.42 24.06
N LYS A 227 -4.35 21.31 23.46
CA LYS A 227 -4.31 22.73 23.81
C LYS A 227 -5.46 23.52 23.20
N TYR A 228 -5.73 23.33 21.90
CA TYR A 228 -6.73 24.12 21.18
C TYR A 228 -8.11 23.46 21.16
N PHE A 229 -8.14 22.14 20.94
CA PHE A 229 -9.40 21.39 20.83
C PHE A 229 -9.85 20.72 22.13
N LYS A 230 -9.03 20.81 23.19
CA LYS A 230 -9.32 20.35 24.55
C LYS A 230 -9.73 18.87 24.61
N PHE A 231 -9.20 18.03 23.73
CA PHE A 231 -9.41 16.59 23.80
C PHE A 231 -8.74 15.99 25.05
N THR A 232 -9.31 14.90 25.56
CA THR A 232 -8.70 14.13 26.64
C THR A 232 -7.47 13.36 26.12
N PRO A 233 -6.53 12.94 26.99
CA PRO A 233 -5.41 12.10 26.59
C PRO A 233 -5.85 10.85 25.80
N GLU A 234 -6.98 10.25 26.21
CA GLU A 234 -7.59 9.07 25.61
C GLU A 234 -7.92 9.27 24.12
N TRP A 235 -8.38 10.46 23.72
CA TRP A 235 -8.70 10.79 22.33
C TRP A 235 -7.50 11.36 21.57
N ALA A 236 -6.72 12.22 22.23
CA ALA A 236 -5.62 12.94 21.58
C ALA A 236 -4.46 12.01 21.19
N ALA A 237 -4.13 10.99 22.00
CA ALA A 237 -3.02 10.09 21.67
C ALA A 237 -3.32 9.17 20.47
N PRO A 238 -4.46 8.45 20.39
CA PRO A 238 -4.81 7.66 19.22
C PRO A 238 -4.99 8.52 17.97
N LEU A 239 -5.57 9.73 18.10
CA LEU A 239 -5.68 10.69 17.01
C LEU A 239 -4.30 11.14 16.51
N ALA A 240 -3.40 11.53 17.42
CA ALA A 240 -2.04 11.93 17.07
C ALA A 240 -1.28 10.80 16.36
N SER A 241 -1.36 9.58 16.87
CA SER A 241 -0.75 8.42 16.23
C SER A 241 -1.37 8.11 14.86
N GLY A 242 -2.70 8.18 14.75
CA GLY A 242 -3.39 7.95 13.49
C GLY A 242 -3.02 8.96 12.41
N ILE A 243 -3.02 10.25 12.74
CA ILE A 243 -2.65 11.30 11.77
C ILE A 243 -1.14 11.28 11.50
N SER A 244 -0.28 10.84 12.42
CA SER A 244 1.17 11.01 12.28
C SER A 244 1.94 9.80 11.72
N ILE A 245 1.39 8.60 11.79
CA ILE A 245 2.11 7.33 11.53
C ILE A 245 1.50 6.62 10.31
N CYS A 246 0.93 5.42 10.51
CA CYS A 246 0.32 4.56 9.49
C CYS A 246 -1.22 4.52 9.62
N GLY A 247 -1.82 5.56 10.21
CA GLY A 247 -3.26 5.68 10.17
C GLY A 247 -3.98 4.72 11.12
N VAL A 248 -4.67 3.74 10.55
CA VAL A 248 -5.57 2.82 11.26
C VAL A 248 -4.81 1.97 12.28
N SER A 249 -3.72 1.32 11.86
CA SER A 249 -2.91 0.48 12.75
C SER A 249 -2.32 1.29 13.91
N ALA A 250 -1.89 2.52 13.65
CA ALA A 250 -1.37 3.45 14.66
C ALA A 250 -2.42 3.88 15.68
N ALA A 251 -3.62 4.22 15.22
CA ALA A 251 -4.72 4.58 16.10
C ALA A 251 -5.11 3.41 17.01
N ILE A 252 -5.29 2.21 16.44
CA ILE A 252 -5.64 0.99 17.17
C ILE A 252 -4.55 0.59 18.17
N ALA A 253 -3.30 0.53 17.72
CA ALA A 253 -2.19 0.15 18.58
C ALA A 253 -1.96 1.18 19.69
N THR A 254 -2.13 2.48 19.41
CA THR A 254 -2.04 3.49 20.47
C THR A 254 -3.20 3.40 21.44
N GLY A 255 -4.44 3.25 20.94
CA GLY A 255 -5.62 3.07 21.77
C GLY A 255 -5.49 1.88 22.71
N GLY A 256 -4.98 0.75 22.21
CA GLY A 256 -4.70 -0.41 23.05
C GLY A 256 -3.57 -0.17 24.06
N ALA A 257 -2.56 0.66 23.76
CA ALA A 257 -1.42 0.87 24.67
C ALA A 257 -1.80 1.74 25.85
N ILE A 258 -2.67 2.72 25.61
CA ILE A 258 -3.18 3.64 26.62
C ILE A 258 -4.49 3.15 27.26
N ARG A 259 -4.98 1.97 26.86
CA ARG A 259 -6.26 1.38 27.30
C ARG A 259 -7.46 2.29 27.06
N ALA A 260 -7.49 2.96 25.92
CA ALA A 260 -8.64 3.73 25.48
C ALA A 260 -9.85 2.82 25.23
N ARG A 261 -11.05 3.38 25.39
CA ARG A 261 -12.29 2.68 25.02
C ARG A 261 -12.23 2.26 23.54
N PRO A 262 -12.64 1.03 23.18
CA PRO A 262 -12.52 0.51 21.80
C PRO A 262 -13.14 1.41 20.73
N VAL A 263 -14.19 2.18 21.09
CA VAL A 263 -14.85 3.13 20.19
C VAL A 263 -13.90 4.23 19.69
N VAL A 264 -12.93 4.66 20.50
CA VAL A 264 -12.00 5.75 20.16
C VAL A 264 -11.12 5.42 18.96
N PRO A 265 -10.30 4.34 18.99
CA PRO A 265 -9.47 3.99 17.85
C PRO A 265 -10.29 3.60 16.62
N ILE A 266 -11.49 3.03 16.77
CA ILE A 266 -12.38 2.72 15.64
C ILE A 266 -12.79 4.01 14.92
N ILE A 267 -13.25 5.02 15.66
CA ILE A 267 -13.67 6.31 15.11
C ILE A 267 -12.49 7.03 14.44
N VAL A 268 -11.32 7.06 15.09
CA VAL A 268 -10.11 7.65 14.50
C VAL A 268 -9.73 6.92 13.21
N SER A 269 -9.82 5.60 13.18
CA SER A 269 -9.52 4.79 11.99
C SER A 269 -10.45 5.11 10.82
N SER A 270 -11.75 5.26 11.07
CA SER A 270 -12.72 5.67 10.05
C SER A 270 -12.39 7.04 9.47
N LEU A 271 -12.00 8.01 10.31
CA LEU A 271 -11.58 9.34 9.86
C LEU A 271 -10.32 9.27 8.98
N VAL A 272 -9.30 8.52 9.42
CA VAL A 272 -8.07 8.34 8.65
C VAL A 272 -8.36 7.84 7.25
N ILE A 273 -9.22 6.83 7.08
CA ILE A 273 -9.54 6.24 5.77
C ILE A 273 -10.13 7.31 4.84
N ILE A 274 -11.05 8.13 5.36
CA ILE A 274 -11.71 9.19 4.58
C ILE A 274 -10.70 10.23 4.11
N PHE A 275 -9.84 10.72 5.01
CA PHE A 275 -8.81 11.69 4.63
C PHE A 275 -7.76 11.09 3.70
N ALA A 276 -7.41 9.82 3.86
CA ALA A 276 -6.48 9.12 2.98
C ALA A 276 -7.00 9.03 1.54
N VAL A 277 -8.31 8.89 1.34
CA VAL A 277 -8.92 9.00 0.00
C VAL A 277 -8.74 10.41 -0.56
N VAL A 278 -8.97 11.44 0.24
CA VAL A 278 -8.78 12.85 -0.19
C VAL A 278 -7.31 13.12 -0.54
N GLU A 279 -6.38 12.67 0.30
CA GLU A 279 -4.94 12.76 0.07
C GLU A 279 -4.55 12.10 -1.25
N LEU A 280 -4.98 10.85 -1.46
CA LEU A 280 -4.71 10.09 -2.68
C LEU A 280 -5.30 10.74 -3.94
N MET A 281 -6.47 11.37 -3.83
CA MET A 281 -7.12 12.05 -4.96
C MET A 281 -6.46 13.40 -5.32
N ILE A 282 -5.75 14.04 -4.40
CA ILE A 282 -5.23 15.40 -4.58
C ILE A 282 -3.71 15.42 -4.69
N LEU A 283 -2.99 14.82 -3.74
CA LEU A 283 -1.55 14.97 -3.58
C LEU A 283 -0.73 14.48 -4.78
N PRO A 284 -1.06 13.35 -5.46
CA PRO A 284 -0.29 12.92 -6.62
C PRO A 284 -0.28 13.94 -7.77
N PHE A 285 -1.40 14.64 -7.97
CA PHE A 285 -1.51 15.67 -9.01
C PHE A 285 -0.74 16.93 -8.63
N LEU A 286 -0.73 17.30 -7.34
CA LEU A 286 0.12 18.39 -6.85
C LEU A 286 1.61 18.06 -6.99
N ALA A 287 1.99 16.82 -6.68
CA ALA A 287 3.36 16.32 -6.86
C ALA A 287 3.76 16.35 -8.34
N GLN A 288 2.89 15.91 -9.24
CA GLN A 288 3.13 16.05 -10.68
C GLN A 288 3.23 17.52 -11.11
N ALA A 289 2.40 18.41 -10.56
CA ALA A 289 2.43 19.83 -10.90
C ALA A 289 3.77 20.48 -10.52
N TRP A 290 4.23 20.26 -9.29
CA TRP A 290 5.33 21.03 -8.68
C TRP A 290 6.66 20.28 -8.56
N LEU A 291 6.63 18.95 -8.46
CA LEU A 291 7.79 18.11 -8.14
C LEU A 291 8.21 17.19 -9.28
N TYR A 292 7.72 17.40 -10.50
CA TYR A 292 8.10 16.56 -11.66
C TYR A 292 9.60 16.60 -12.01
N LYS A 293 10.33 17.61 -11.51
CA LYS A 293 11.80 17.70 -11.61
C LYS A 293 12.53 17.02 -10.44
N GLU A 294 11.82 16.72 -9.36
CA GLU A 294 12.33 16.13 -8.11
C GLU A 294 11.58 14.82 -7.80
N PRO A 295 11.69 13.81 -8.68
CA PRO A 295 10.89 12.59 -8.61
C PRO A 295 10.98 11.83 -7.28
N MET A 296 12.17 11.74 -6.69
CA MET A 296 12.37 11.00 -5.44
C MET A 296 11.79 11.76 -4.24
N VAL A 297 11.84 13.09 -4.26
CA VAL A 297 11.12 13.94 -3.28
C VAL A 297 9.63 13.68 -3.37
N ALA A 298 9.07 13.64 -4.57
CA ALA A 298 7.65 13.36 -4.77
C ALA A 298 7.23 11.99 -4.22
N GLY A 299 8.01 10.94 -4.50
CA GLY A 299 7.77 9.59 -3.98
C GLY A 299 7.85 9.54 -2.45
N ALA A 300 8.92 10.08 -1.86
CA ALA A 300 9.07 10.13 -0.40
C ALA A 300 7.96 10.96 0.28
N TRP A 301 7.52 12.05 -0.38
CA TRP A 301 6.46 12.91 0.14
C TRP A 301 5.14 12.16 0.27
N MET A 302 4.80 11.31 -0.70
CA MET A 302 3.63 10.43 -0.59
C MET A 302 3.73 9.49 0.62
N GLY A 303 4.90 8.89 0.85
CA GLY A 303 5.12 7.99 1.99
C GLY A 303 4.98 8.68 3.36
N LEU A 304 5.41 9.95 3.46
CA LEU A 304 5.35 10.74 4.70
C LEU A 304 3.98 11.42 4.92
N ALA A 305 3.35 11.91 3.85
CA ALA A 305 2.12 12.69 3.92
C ALA A 305 0.87 11.82 3.95
N VAL A 306 0.83 10.73 3.18
CA VAL A 306 -0.37 9.90 3.05
C VAL A 306 -0.45 8.85 4.16
N LYS A 307 -1.57 8.81 4.89
CA LYS A 307 -1.57 8.18 6.22
C LYS A 307 -1.87 6.70 6.27
N THR A 308 -2.63 6.13 5.34
CA THR A 308 -2.80 4.66 5.29
C THR A 308 -1.77 4.00 4.38
N ASP A 309 -1.40 2.76 4.67
CA ASP A 309 -0.43 2.00 3.86
C ASP A 309 -0.97 1.79 2.44
N GLY A 310 -2.26 1.44 2.38
CA GLY A 310 -3.07 1.40 1.17
C GLY A 310 -2.95 2.66 0.33
N ALA A 311 -3.34 3.81 0.89
CA ALA A 311 -3.37 5.05 0.14
C ALA A 311 -1.98 5.62 -0.15
N ALA A 312 -0.99 5.39 0.70
CA ALA A 312 0.38 5.84 0.48
C ALA A 312 1.00 5.09 -0.69
N ALA A 313 1.03 3.76 -0.66
CA ALA A 313 1.56 2.94 -1.76
C ALA A 313 0.81 3.23 -3.08
N ALA A 314 -0.50 3.40 -2.99
CA ALA A 314 -1.35 3.84 -4.08
C ALA A 314 -0.92 5.20 -4.68
N SER A 315 -0.81 6.22 -3.83
CA SER A 315 -0.40 7.56 -4.24
C SER A 315 1.03 7.57 -4.79
N GLY A 316 1.94 6.77 -4.24
CA GLY A 316 3.30 6.58 -4.74
C GLY A 316 3.31 5.95 -6.14
N ALA A 317 2.46 4.95 -6.40
CA ALA A 317 2.31 4.37 -7.74
C ALA A 317 1.72 5.39 -8.74
N ILE A 318 0.73 6.18 -8.33
CA ILE A 318 0.16 7.24 -9.18
C ILE A 318 1.21 8.34 -9.43
N VAL A 319 1.98 8.74 -8.43
CA VAL A 319 3.05 9.74 -8.58
C VAL A 319 4.13 9.24 -9.54
N ASP A 320 4.57 7.98 -9.40
CA ASP A 320 5.53 7.35 -10.29
C ASP A 320 5.06 7.45 -11.75
N ALA A 321 3.82 7.04 -12.00
CA ALA A 321 3.15 7.15 -13.29
C ALA A 321 3.09 8.59 -13.84
N LEU A 322 2.47 9.51 -13.08
CA LEU A 322 2.21 10.89 -13.50
C LEU A 322 3.50 11.68 -13.76
N ILE A 323 4.51 11.51 -12.90
CA ILE A 323 5.79 12.22 -13.03
C ILE A 323 6.60 11.65 -14.18
N ARG A 324 6.69 10.33 -14.37
CA ARG A 324 7.38 9.76 -15.54
C ARG A 324 6.78 10.27 -16.85
N ALA A 325 5.46 10.25 -16.94
CA ALA A 325 4.75 10.78 -18.10
C ALA A 325 5.02 12.28 -18.35
N LYS A 326 5.07 13.10 -17.30
CA LYS A 326 5.38 14.53 -17.42
C LYS A 326 6.85 14.77 -17.72
N ALA A 327 7.77 14.03 -17.12
CA ALA A 327 9.21 14.13 -17.37
C ALA A 327 9.56 13.79 -18.83
N ALA A 328 8.95 12.74 -19.39
CA ALA A 328 9.10 12.38 -20.80
C ALA A 328 8.75 13.53 -21.76
N THR A 329 7.75 14.34 -21.42
CA THR A 329 7.21 15.39 -22.30
C THR A 329 7.84 16.75 -22.06
N ALA A 330 8.03 17.13 -20.80
CA ALA A 330 8.50 18.45 -20.41
C ALA A 330 10.03 18.52 -20.28
N LEU A 331 10.70 17.39 -20.04
CA LEU A 331 12.15 17.31 -19.83
C LEU A 331 12.86 16.44 -20.87
N GLY A 332 12.12 15.63 -21.64
CA GLY A 332 12.70 14.68 -22.59
C GLY A 332 13.40 13.49 -21.93
N VAL A 333 13.16 13.23 -20.64
CA VAL A 333 13.83 12.17 -19.87
C VAL A 333 12.87 11.04 -19.57
N GLN A 334 13.29 9.80 -19.81
CA GLN A 334 12.55 8.57 -19.51
C GLN A 334 13.08 7.94 -18.23
N TRP A 335 12.50 8.25 -17.09
CA TRP A 335 12.89 7.61 -15.82
C TRP A 335 12.42 6.16 -15.76
N GLN A 336 13.21 5.30 -15.14
CA GLN A 336 12.87 3.90 -14.88
C GLN A 336 11.63 3.82 -13.96
N GLU A 337 10.71 2.92 -14.28
CA GLU A 337 9.48 2.67 -13.52
C GLU A 337 9.77 2.14 -12.11
N GLY A 338 8.99 2.62 -11.14
CA GLY A 338 8.87 2.03 -9.80
C GLY A 338 9.77 2.65 -8.73
N TRP A 339 10.67 3.57 -9.09
CA TRP A 339 11.58 4.21 -8.13
C TRP A 339 10.85 5.18 -7.18
N MET A 340 9.84 5.92 -7.64
CA MET A 340 9.08 6.81 -6.76
C MET A 340 8.16 5.99 -5.84
N LEU A 341 7.58 4.90 -6.36
CA LEU A 341 6.85 3.93 -5.55
C LEU A 341 7.77 3.28 -4.50
N MET A 342 9.00 2.93 -4.86
CA MET A 342 9.99 2.39 -3.94
C MET A 342 10.31 3.39 -2.84
N ALA A 343 10.63 4.64 -3.16
CA ALA A 343 10.84 5.69 -2.15
C ALA A 343 9.64 5.84 -1.20
N CYS A 344 8.42 5.90 -1.75
CA CYS A 344 7.19 5.98 -0.97
C CYS A 344 7.03 4.78 -0.02
N THR A 345 7.19 3.56 -0.53
CA THR A 345 6.93 2.32 0.21
C THR A 345 8.03 2.01 1.21
N THR A 346 9.29 2.30 0.90
CA THR A 346 10.41 2.20 1.84
C THR A 346 10.20 3.13 3.02
N VAL A 347 9.84 4.40 2.77
CA VAL A 347 9.48 5.33 3.85
C VAL A 347 8.32 4.76 4.68
N LYS A 348 7.30 4.18 4.03
CA LYS A 348 6.14 3.64 4.73
C LYS A 348 6.44 2.41 5.59
N VAL A 349 7.19 1.44 5.05
CA VAL A 349 7.59 0.22 5.77
C VAL A 349 8.38 0.57 7.04
N PHE A 350 9.26 1.57 6.97
CA PHE A 350 9.98 2.01 8.17
C PHE A 350 9.07 2.72 9.19
N ILE A 351 8.03 3.45 8.75
CA ILE A 351 6.98 3.99 9.63
C ILE A 351 6.27 2.83 10.37
N ASP A 352 5.99 1.74 9.66
CA ASP A 352 5.36 0.53 10.22
C ASP A 352 6.27 -0.27 11.15
N ILE A 353 7.59 -0.10 11.06
CA ILE A 353 8.52 -0.62 12.07
C ILE A 353 8.48 0.28 13.31
N PHE A 354 8.50 1.60 13.10
CA PHE A 354 8.59 2.58 14.17
C PHE A 354 7.35 2.58 15.09
N ILE A 355 6.16 2.28 14.56
CA ILE A 355 4.94 2.14 15.37
C ILE A 355 5.12 1.15 16.54
N ALA A 356 5.81 0.02 16.34
CA ALA A 356 5.95 -0.98 17.39
C ALA A 356 6.83 -0.47 18.54
N ILE A 357 7.89 0.26 18.20
CA ILE A 357 8.75 0.94 19.17
C ILE A 357 7.94 2.03 19.88
N TRP A 358 7.18 2.83 19.14
CA TRP A 358 6.41 3.92 19.69
C TRP A 358 5.30 3.48 20.66
N VAL A 359 4.55 2.45 20.28
CA VAL A 359 3.48 1.87 21.10
C VAL A 359 4.04 1.32 22.41
N PHE A 360 5.23 0.73 22.37
CA PHE A 360 5.93 0.30 23.59
C PHE A 360 6.32 1.48 24.48
N LEU A 361 6.92 2.53 23.91
CA LEU A 361 7.26 3.76 24.65
C LEU A 361 6.02 4.40 25.27
N LEU A 362 4.92 4.54 24.52
CA LEU A 362 3.66 5.07 25.03
C LEU A 362 3.09 4.19 26.14
N ALA A 363 3.12 2.86 26.01
CA ALA A 363 2.64 1.98 27.07
C ALA A 363 3.43 2.18 28.37
N ILE A 364 4.76 2.34 28.31
CA ILE A 364 5.60 2.65 29.48
C ILE A 364 5.23 4.02 30.04
N ILE A 365 5.16 5.05 29.20
CA ILE A 365 4.85 6.42 29.63
C ILE A 365 3.48 6.47 30.30
N TRP A 366 2.48 5.80 29.73
CA TRP A 366 1.12 5.82 30.24
C TRP A 366 1.00 5.08 31.58
N THR A 367 1.58 3.89 31.68
CA THR A 367 1.53 3.08 32.92
C THR A 367 2.39 3.65 34.05
N ARG A 368 3.49 4.33 33.73
CA ARG A 368 4.38 4.92 34.75
C ARG A 368 4.10 6.37 35.10
N TYR A 369 3.53 7.18 34.22
CA TYR A 369 3.44 8.63 34.46
C TYR A 369 2.03 9.21 34.34
N ILE A 370 1.11 8.57 33.60
CA ILE A 370 -0.26 9.10 33.41
C ILE A 370 -1.27 8.36 34.27
N GLU A 371 -1.32 7.04 34.18
CA GLU A 371 -2.09 6.16 35.07
C GLU A 371 -1.12 5.38 35.95
N HIS A 372 -0.69 5.97 37.06
CA HIS A 372 0.13 5.27 38.05
C HIS A 372 -0.64 4.08 38.64
N LYS A 373 -0.38 2.87 38.13
CA LYS A 373 -0.86 1.60 38.70
C LYS A 373 0.34 0.79 39.18
N PRO A 374 0.61 0.75 40.50
CA PRO A 374 1.76 0.02 41.04
C PRO A 374 1.71 -1.47 40.69
N GLY A 375 2.81 -2.00 40.11
CA GLY A 375 2.99 -3.43 39.85
C GLY A 375 2.66 -3.92 38.43
N GLU A 376 2.10 -3.08 37.56
CA GLU A 376 1.78 -3.46 36.19
C GLU A 376 3.01 -3.32 35.26
N LYS A 377 3.45 -4.41 34.63
CA LYS A 377 4.59 -4.42 33.69
C LYS A 377 4.07 -4.52 32.25
N VAL A 378 4.57 -3.67 31.36
CA VAL A 378 4.34 -3.79 29.91
C VAL A 378 5.07 -5.04 29.39
N SER A 379 4.34 -5.98 28.79
CA SER A 379 4.94 -7.23 28.30
C SER A 379 5.51 -7.06 26.88
N ALA A 380 6.73 -7.55 26.64
CA ALA A 380 7.32 -7.56 25.29
C ALA A 380 6.49 -8.41 24.28
N VAL A 381 5.72 -9.36 24.78
CA VAL A 381 4.78 -10.19 24.00
C VAL A 381 3.69 -9.33 23.37
N GLU A 382 3.25 -8.26 24.03
CA GLU A 382 2.26 -7.33 23.49
C GLU A 382 2.80 -6.53 22.30
N ILE A 383 4.10 -6.19 22.30
CA ILE A 383 4.78 -5.57 21.17
C ILE A 383 4.76 -6.52 19.96
N TRP A 384 5.12 -7.79 20.18
CA TRP A 384 5.11 -8.80 19.13
C TRP A 384 3.73 -8.98 18.51
N HIS A 385 2.66 -9.03 19.32
CA HIS A 385 1.31 -9.17 18.78
C HIS A 385 0.88 -7.96 17.93
N ARG A 386 1.39 -6.76 18.24
CA ARG A 386 1.05 -5.51 17.53
C ARG A 386 1.97 -5.17 16.36
N PHE A 387 3.17 -5.75 16.30
CA PHE A 387 4.11 -5.54 15.20
C PHE A 387 3.49 -5.96 13.85
N PRO A 388 3.49 -5.13 12.81
CA PRO A 388 2.91 -5.51 11.51
C PRO A 388 3.69 -6.66 10.87
N LYS A 389 3.05 -7.80 10.67
CA LYS A 389 3.70 -9.04 10.21
C LYS A 389 4.09 -8.96 8.75
N PHE A 390 3.32 -8.28 7.90
CA PHE A 390 3.66 -8.10 6.49
C PHE A 390 5.05 -7.46 6.27
N VAL A 391 5.53 -6.64 7.21
CA VAL A 391 6.89 -6.07 7.19
C VAL A 391 7.96 -7.16 7.21
N LEU A 392 7.75 -8.24 7.97
CA LEU A 392 8.65 -9.41 7.96
C LEU A 392 8.67 -10.08 6.59
N GLY A 393 7.52 -10.12 5.91
CA GLY A 393 7.39 -10.68 4.57
C GLY A 393 8.12 -9.82 3.54
N TYR A 394 7.94 -8.50 3.57
CA TYR A 394 8.70 -7.55 2.74
C TYR A 394 10.22 -7.72 2.94
N ALA A 395 10.67 -7.76 4.20
CA ALA A 395 12.09 -7.93 4.51
C ALA A 395 12.61 -9.29 4.03
N ALA A 396 11.81 -10.35 4.21
CA ALA A 396 12.17 -11.69 3.75
C ALA A 396 12.30 -11.77 2.23
N THR A 397 11.33 -11.25 1.46
CA THR A 397 11.40 -11.27 -0.01
C THR A 397 12.57 -10.41 -0.51
N PHE A 398 12.78 -9.23 0.08
CA PHE A 398 13.93 -8.36 -0.23
C PHE A 398 15.27 -9.06 0.00
N VAL A 399 15.47 -9.63 1.21
CA VAL A 399 16.72 -10.32 1.58
C VAL A 399 16.92 -11.56 0.72
N LEU A 400 15.87 -12.33 0.43
CA LEU A 400 15.97 -13.51 -0.45
C LEU A 400 16.43 -13.14 -1.86
N VAL A 401 15.88 -12.08 -2.45
CA VAL A 401 16.34 -11.61 -3.78
C VAL A 401 17.81 -11.19 -3.72
N LEU A 402 18.22 -10.46 -2.68
CA LEU A 402 19.63 -10.08 -2.54
C LEU A 402 20.54 -11.30 -2.36
N LEU A 403 20.18 -12.26 -1.50
CA LEU A 403 20.99 -13.46 -1.27
C LEU A 403 21.13 -14.33 -2.52
N ILE A 404 20.08 -14.41 -3.34
CA ILE A 404 20.11 -15.18 -4.58
C ILE A 404 20.84 -14.41 -5.68
N GLY A 405 20.62 -13.11 -5.79
CA GLY A 405 21.11 -12.30 -6.91
C GLY A 405 22.53 -11.74 -6.73
N LEU A 406 23.01 -11.52 -5.50
CA LEU A 406 24.36 -11.03 -5.25
C LEU A 406 25.40 -12.09 -5.64
N GLY A 407 26.22 -11.77 -6.65
CA GLY A 407 27.24 -12.70 -7.16
C GLY A 407 26.67 -13.85 -8.01
N ALA A 408 25.39 -13.78 -8.38
CA ALA A 408 24.78 -14.76 -9.28
C ALA A 408 25.36 -14.67 -10.69
N ALA A 409 25.41 -15.81 -11.39
CA ALA A 409 25.66 -15.82 -12.82
C ALA A 409 24.52 -15.09 -13.58
N GLU A 410 24.82 -14.50 -14.73
CA GLU A 410 23.87 -13.70 -15.52
C GLU A 410 22.57 -14.45 -15.84
N ALA A 411 22.66 -15.73 -16.19
CA ALA A 411 21.50 -16.58 -16.46
C ALA A 411 20.58 -16.75 -15.23
N THR A 412 21.16 -16.86 -14.04
CA THR A 412 20.42 -16.96 -12.77
C THR A 412 19.80 -15.62 -12.41
N ALA A 413 20.52 -14.51 -12.59
CA ALA A 413 20.00 -13.16 -12.35
C ALA A 413 18.80 -12.85 -13.25
N LYS A 414 18.87 -13.20 -14.54
CA LYS A 414 17.76 -13.04 -15.48
C LYS A 414 16.54 -13.90 -15.09
N THR A 415 16.77 -15.17 -14.73
CA THR A 415 15.68 -16.06 -14.30
C THR A 415 15.02 -15.58 -13.02
N LEU A 416 15.80 -15.07 -12.06
CA LEU A 416 15.32 -14.43 -10.84
C LEU A 416 14.45 -13.22 -11.17
N GLU A 417 14.94 -12.33 -12.03
CA GLU A 417 14.22 -11.13 -12.46
C GLU A 417 12.88 -11.47 -13.09
N GLU A 418 12.85 -12.44 -14.02
CA GLU A 418 11.62 -12.88 -14.67
C GLU A 418 10.61 -13.48 -13.68
N GLY A 419 11.06 -14.31 -12.74
CA GLY A 419 10.20 -14.93 -11.71
C GLY A 419 9.60 -13.89 -10.77
N VAL A 420 10.41 -12.94 -10.30
CA VAL A 420 9.96 -11.83 -9.45
C VAL A 420 9.01 -10.89 -10.21
N LYS A 421 9.25 -10.59 -11.50
CA LYS A 421 8.34 -9.79 -12.33
C LYS A 421 7.00 -10.48 -12.57
N ALA A 422 6.99 -11.80 -12.74
CA ALA A 422 5.74 -12.56 -12.84
C ALA A 422 4.93 -12.48 -11.52
N ALA A 423 5.59 -12.64 -10.37
CA ALA A 423 4.96 -12.42 -9.07
C ALA A 423 4.46 -10.97 -8.90
N ASP A 424 5.21 -9.97 -9.39
CA ASP A 424 4.83 -8.54 -9.35
C ASP A 424 3.52 -8.25 -10.10
N THR A 425 3.13 -9.08 -11.06
CA THR A 425 1.84 -8.91 -11.76
C THR A 425 0.67 -9.09 -10.80
N PHE A 426 0.77 -10.00 -9.81
CA PHE A 426 -0.22 -10.11 -8.75
C PHE A 426 -0.27 -8.87 -7.86
N ARG A 427 0.87 -8.21 -7.60
CA ARG A 427 0.92 -6.96 -6.83
C ARG A 427 0.02 -5.89 -7.47
N GLY A 428 0.10 -5.73 -8.79
CA GLY A 428 -0.77 -4.79 -9.51
C GLY A 428 -2.26 -5.09 -9.34
N ILE A 429 -2.63 -6.38 -9.39
CA ILE A 429 -4.02 -6.81 -9.19
C ILE A 429 -4.47 -6.55 -7.74
N PHE A 430 -3.65 -6.88 -6.75
CA PHE A 430 -3.96 -6.59 -5.34
C PHE A 430 -4.07 -5.10 -5.08
N PHE A 431 -3.22 -4.27 -5.70
CA PHE A 431 -3.39 -2.82 -5.65
C PHE A 431 -4.76 -2.42 -6.21
N ALA A 432 -5.15 -2.86 -7.40
CA ALA A 432 -6.46 -2.52 -7.95
C ALA A 432 -7.62 -2.94 -7.01
N LEU A 433 -7.54 -4.14 -6.44
CA LEU A 433 -8.53 -4.65 -5.47
C LEU A 433 -8.57 -3.80 -4.19
N THR A 434 -7.41 -3.34 -3.70
CA THR A 434 -7.32 -2.41 -2.59
C THR A 434 -8.05 -1.11 -2.91
N PHE A 435 -7.78 -0.47 -4.05
CA PHE A 435 -8.38 0.82 -4.39
C PHE A 435 -9.90 0.74 -4.49
N PHE A 436 -10.41 -0.30 -5.17
CA PHE A 436 -11.85 -0.54 -5.21
C PHE A 436 -12.44 -0.70 -3.80
N SER A 437 -11.80 -1.54 -2.98
CA SER A 437 -12.26 -1.83 -1.62
C SER A 437 -12.21 -0.61 -0.71
N ILE A 438 -11.20 0.26 -0.85
CA ILE A 438 -11.11 1.56 -0.15
C ILE A 438 -12.30 2.43 -0.53
N GLY A 439 -12.60 2.55 -1.83
CA GLY A 439 -13.73 3.36 -2.30
C GLY A 439 -15.05 2.84 -1.75
N LEU A 440 -15.26 1.53 -1.82
CA LEU A 440 -16.47 0.87 -1.34
C LEU A 440 -16.68 1.05 0.17
N ALA A 441 -15.60 0.98 0.97
CA ALA A 441 -15.65 1.13 2.42
C ALA A 441 -15.81 2.60 2.87
N SER A 442 -15.55 3.57 1.99
CA SER A 442 -15.57 4.99 2.33
C SER A 442 -16.99 5.56 2.28
N ASN A 443 -17.63 5.70 3.45
CA ASN A 443 -18.97 6.23 3.60
C ASN A 443 -18.97 7.64 4.22
N PHE A 444 -19.15 8.66 3.38
CA PHE A 444 -19.14 10.06 3.83
C PHE A 444 -20.41 10.46 4.60
N ARG A 445 -21.52 9.74 4.41
CA ARG A 445 -22.76 9.99 5.16
C ARG A 445 -22.60 9.59 6.62
N LYS A 446 -21.96 8.44 6.88
CA LYS A 446 -21.64 7.96 8.23
C LYS A 446 -20.74 8.95 8.98
N LEU A 447 -19.80 9.61 8.28
CA LEU A 447 -18.97 10.67 8.85
C LEU A 447 -19.80 11.82 9.45
N ARG A 448 -20.87 12.21 8.76
CA ARG A 448 -21.76 13.31 9.17
C ARG A 448 -22.70 12.90 10.31
N GLU A 449 -23.18 11.66 10.29
CA GLU A 449 -24.14 11.13 11.29
C GLU A 449 -23.50 10.86 12.66
N GLU A 450 -22.21 10.53 12.72
CA GLU A 450 -21.49 10.24 13.98
C GLU A 450 -21.08 11.50 14.78
N GLY A 451 -21.48 12.71 14.36
CA GLY A 451 -21.16 13.95 15.10
C GLY A 451 -19.67 14.29 15.15
N MET A 452 -18.87 13.73 14.24
CA MET A 452 -17.40 13.80 14.23
C MET A 452 -16.81 15.15 13.78
N GLY A 453 -17.60 16.20 13.61
CA GLY A 453 -17.15 17.47 13.03
C GLY A 453 -15.91 18.06 13.73
N ARG A 454 -15.82 17.93 15.05
CA ARG A 454 -14.66 18.45 15.80
C ARG A 454 -13.40 17.60 15.58
N LEU A 455 -13.50 16.27 15.52
CA LEU A 455 -12.37 15.37 15.23
C LEU A 455 -11.89 15.52 13.79
N ALA A 456 -12.84 15.57 12.83
CA ALA A 456 -12.55 15.81 11.43
C ALA A 456 -11.87 17.18 11.21
N LEU A 457 -12.28 18.21 11.95
CA LEU A 457 -11.65 19.52 11.90
C LEU A 457 -10.21 19.49 12.42
N VAL A 458 -9.93 18.79 13.54
CA VAL A 458 -8.55 18.60 14.01
C VAL A 458 -7.72 17.89 12.96
N TYR A 459 -8.25 16.82 12.38
CA TYR A 459 -7.58 16.08 11.31
C TYR A 459 -7.25 17.00 10.15
N PHE A 460 -8.25 17.73 9.64
CA PHE A 460 -8.09 18.67 8.53
C PHE A 460 -7.02 19.73 8.81
N VAL A 461 -7.11 20.40 9.96
CA VAL A 461 -6.16 21.47 10.35
C VAL A 461 -4.75 20.92 10.51
N CYS A 462 -4.57 19.76 11.15
CA CYS A 462 -3.25 19.17 11.32
C CYS A 462 -2.67 18.69 9.98
N LEU A 463 -3.48 18.02 9.17
CA LEU A 463 -3.06 17.47 7.89
C LEU A 463 -2.63 18.58 6.92
N PHE A 464 -3.57 19.48 6.60
CA PHE A 464 -3.36 20.54 5.60
C PHE A 464 -2.61 21.74 6.15
N GLY A 465 -2.64 21.97 7.46
CA GLY A 465 -1.95 23.09 8.09
C GLY A 465 -0.45 22.86 8.25
N PHE A 466 0.00 21.64 8.58
CA PHE A 466 1.43 21.40 8.78
C PHE A 466 1.96 20.05 8.31
N ILE A 467 1.22 18.95 8.41
CA ILE A 467 1.78 17.62 8.09
C ILE A 467 2.21 17.52 6.64
N ILE A 468 1.35 17.94 5.70
CA ILE A 468 1.66 17.90 4.27
C ILE A 468 2.93 18.72 3.96
N TRP A 469 3.08 19.88 4.61
CA TRP A 469 4.20 20.79 4.37
C TRP A 469 5.50 20.33 5.02
N ILE A 470 5.44 19.86 6.26
CA ILE A 470 6.60 19.29 6.94
C ILE A 470 7.04 18.01 6.23
N ALA A 471 6.11 17.17 5.76
CA ALA A 471 6.41 16.02 4.93
C ALA A 471 7.17 16.42 3.67
N LEU A 472 6.69 17.46 2.98
CA LEU A 472 7.36 17.96 1.78
C LEU A 472 8.76 18.47 2.10
N PHE A 473 8.91 19.25 3.17
CA PHE A 473 10.20 19.79 3.61
C PHE A 473 11.20 18.68 3.93
N ILE A 474 10.79 17.66 4.69
CA ILE A 474 11.64 16.52 5.04
C ILE A 474 11.98 15.71 3.80
N SER A 475 11.00 15.43 2.94
CA SER A 475 11.27 14.77 1.66
C SER A 475 12.25 15.56 0.81
N TRP A 476 12.16 16.89 0.80
CA TRP A 476 13.13 17.74 0.10
C TRP A 476 14.51 17.63 0.73
N LEU A 477 14.62 17.77 2.05
CA LEU A 477 15.89 17.71 2.78
C LEU A 477 16.66 16.42 2.49
N PHE A 478 15.94 15.29 2.41
CA PHE A 478 16.55 13.98 2.25
C PHE A 478 16.60 13.51 0.80
N PHE A 479 15.71 13.90 -0.10
CA PHE A 479 15.64 13.30 -1.44
C PHE A 479 15.92 14.28 -2.58
N HIS A 480 16.14 15.56 -2.28
CA HIS A 480 16.46 16.57 -3.29
C HIS A 480 17.74 16.20 -4.06
N GLY A 481 17.68 16.37 -5.39
CA GLY A 481 18.78 16.07 -6.30
C GLY A 481 18.99 14.57 -6.58
N ILE A 482 18.17 13.69 -5.98
CA ILE A 482 18.18 12.27 -6.32
C ILE A 482 17.15 12.04 -7.44
N THR A 483 17.61 11.47 -8.56
CA THR A 483 16.74 11.05 -9.67
C THR A 483 16.82 9.54 -9.88
N PRO A 484 15.73 8.90 -10.36
CA PRO A 484 15.80 7.53 -10.84
C PRO A 484 16.82 7.38 -11.97
N PRO A 485 17.25 6.14 -12.26
CA PRO A 485 17.97 5.83 -13.50
C PRO A 485 17.12 6.18 -14.73
N VAL A 486 17.79 6.55 -15.82
CA VAL A 486 17.16 6.77 -17.13
C VAL A 486 17.09 5.44 -17.87
N VAL A 487 15.97 5.15 -18.52
CA VAL A 487 15.82 4.01 -19.43
C VAL A 487 16.67 4.29 -20.67
N SER A 488 17.71 3.47 -20.87
CA SER A 488 18.62 3.51 -22.02
C SER A 488 18.02 2.94 -23.29
#